data_AF-A0A7C3UFN5-F1
#
_entry.id   AF-A0A7C3UFN5-F1
#
_cell.length_a   1.000
_cell.length_b   1.000
_cell.length_c   1.000
_cell.angle_alpha   90.00
_cell.angle_beta   90.00
_cell.angle_gamma   90.00
#
_symmetry.space_group_name_H-M   'P 1'
#
loop_
_entity.id
_entity.type
_entity.pdbx_description
1 polymer ?
#
loop_
_entity_poly.entity_id
_entity_poly.type
_entity_poly.pdbx_seq_one_letter_code
_entity_poly.pdbx_strand_id
1 'polypeptide(L)'
;AADVLLEDIAAVGVGGHYLARRSTRRLARSGAVWQPRVWQRGSFEQHAGSPLVEDAARQAAVLLAAHEVPPLPDDVAGEVDRIIERYARRAGAPQQRVRWREEERA
;
A
#
# COMPACT_ATOMS: atom_id res chain seq x y z
N ALA A 1 19.44 3.44 -23.22
CA ALA A 1 18.46 2.47 -22.68
C ALA A 1 17.45 2.05 -23.76
N ALA A 2 16.91 3.01 -24.51
CA ALA A 2 16.10 2.75 -25.71
C ALA A 2 16.85 1.89 -26.75
N ASP A 3 18.14 2.15 -26.97
CA ASP A 3 18.94 1.40 -27.95
C ASP A 3 19.02 -0.10 -27.65
N VAL A 4 19.19 -0.46 -26.37
CA VAL A 4 19.21 -1.87 -25.92
C VAL A 4 17.87 -2.57 -26.20
N LEU A 5 16.74 -1.86 -26.10
CA LEU A 5 15.42 -2.44 -26.37
C LEU A 5 15.20 -2.64 -27.87
N LEU A 6 15.70 -1.73 -28.71
CA LEU A 6 15.65 -1.88 -30.16
C LEU A 6 16.53 -3.05 -30.63
N GLU A 7 17.72 -3.22 -30.04
CA GLU A 7 18.59 -4.38 -30.27
C GLU A 7 17.89 -5.69 -29.87
N ASP A 8 17.18 -5.72 -28.74
CA ASP A 8 16.43 -6.90 -28.34
C ASP A 8 15.30 -7.24 -29.31
N ILE A 9 14.58 -6.24 -29.83
CA ILE A 9 13.52 -6.44 -30.82
C ILE A 9 14.09 -7.07 -32.09
N ALA A 10 15.20 -6.53 -32.61
CA ALA A 10 15.88 -7.06 -33.78
C ALA A 10 16.40 -8.50 -33.54
N ALA A 11 16.95 -8.77 -32.36
CA ALA A 11 17.51 -10.07 -32.01
C ALA A 11 16.47 -11.16 -31.72
N VAL A 12 15.29 -10.81 -31.18
CA VAL A 12 14.21 -11.77 -30.88
C VAL A 12 13.42 -12.12 -32.13
N GLY A 13 13.17 -11.15 -33.02
CA GLY A 13 12.45 -11.36 -34.26
C GLY A 13 10.96 -11.70 -34.07
N VAL A 14 10.28 -11.93 -35.20
CA VAL A 14 8.83 -12.22 -35.21
C VAL A 14 8.56 -13.60 -34.60
N GLY A 15 7.56 -13.66 -33.71
CA GLY A 15 7.15 -14.91 -33.06
C GLY A 15 8.02 -15.32 -31.86
N GLY A 16 9.10 -14.59 -31.55
CA GLY A 16 9.90 -14.81 -30.35
C GLY A 16 9.31 -14.19 -29.08
N HIS A 17 9.96 -14.43 -27.92
CA HIS A 17 9.56 -13.84 -26.65
C HIS A 17 10.75 -13.24 -25.86
N TYR A 18 10.48 -12.24 -25.02
CA TYR A 18 11.52 -11.46 -24.33
C TYR A 18 11.86 -11.95 -22.93
N LEU A 19 11.20 -13.01 -22.43
CA LEU A 19 11.33 -13.48 -21.05
C LEU A 19 12.77 -13.85 -20.65
N ALA A 20 13.56 -14.35 -21.60
CA ALA A 20 14.96 -14.72 -21.37
C ALA A 20 15.96 -13.57 -21.57
N ARG A 21 15.53 -12.39 -22.04
CA ARG A 21 16.44 -11.27 -22.32
C ARG A 21 16.96 -10.64 -21.03
N ARG A 22 18.26 -10.30 -21.03
CA ARG A 22 18.91 -9.63 -19.88
C ARG A 22 18.27 -8.28 -19.57
N SER A 23 17.86 -7.54 -20.58
CA SER A 23 17.14 -6.27 -20.49
C SER A 23 15.80 -6.41 -19.76
N THR A 24 14.98 -7.40 -20.13
CA THR A 24 13.72 -7.75 -19.46
C THR A 24 13.95 -7.99 -17.98
N ARG A 25 14.94 -8.82 -17.65
CA ARG A 25 15.29 -9.11 -16.25
C ARG A 25 15.74 -7.87 -15.48
N ARG A 26 16.53 -6.98 -16.13
CA ARG A 26 17.03 -5.75 -15.50
C ARG A 26 15.90 -4.76 -15.27
N LEU A 27 15.03 -4.53 -16.25
CA LEU A 27 13.91 -3.59 -16.15
C LEU A 27 12.83 -4.08 -15.18
N ALA A 28 12.54 -5.38 -15.17
CA ALA A 28 11.61 -5.96 -14.20
C ALA A 28 12.04 -5.70 -12.75
N ARG A 29 13.35 -5.57 -12.49
CA ARG A 29 13.92 -5.30 -11.16
C ARG A 29 14.23 -3.83 -10.90
N SER A 30 14.17 -2.97 -11.91
CA SER A 30 14.48 -1.54 -11.74
C SER A 30 13.29 -0.73 -11.24
N GLY A 31 12.17 -1.37 -10.90
CA GLY A 31 10.92 -0.69 -10.57
C GLY A 31 10.16 -0.14 -11.79
N ALA A 32 10.64 -0.41 -13.02
CA ALA A 32 9.92 0.00 -14.23
C ALA A 32 8.59 -0.74 -14.41
N VAL A 33 8.45 -1.92 -13.80
CA VAL A 33 7.20 -2.67 -13.71
C VAL A 33 6.63 -2.47 -12.31
N TRP A 34 5.47 -1.84 -12.23
CA TRP A 34 4.73 -1.73 -10.97
C TRP A 34 4.31 -3.12 -10.48
N GLN A 35 4.62 -3.42 -9.21
CA GLN A 35 4.27 -4.68 -8.56
C GLN A 35 3.13 -4.45 -7.57
N PRO A 36 1.89 -4.86 -7.89
CA PRO A 36 0.75 -4.74 -7.00
C PRO A 36 0.94 -5.64 -5.77
N ARG A 37 0.46 -5.17 -4.62
CA ARG A 37 0.57 -5.90 -3.35
C ARG A 37 -0.55 -6.91 -3.10
N VAL A 38 -1.71 -6.70 -3.71
CA VAL A 38 -2.93 -7.50 -3.47
C VAL A 38 -3.49 -8.15 -4.72
N TRP A 39 -3.02 -7.78 -5.92
CA TRP A 39 -3.59 -8.27 -7.18
C TRP A 39 -3.30 -9.76 -7.39
N GLN A 40 -4.35 -10.50 -7.74
CA GLN A 40 -4.30 -11.92 -8.11
C GLN A 40 -3.95 -12.08 -9.60
N ARG A 41 -2.69 -12.39 -9.93
CA ARG A 41 -2.20 -12.60 -11.33
C ARG A 41 -2.05 -14.07 -11.69
N GLY A 42 -2.48 -14.96 -10.80
CA GLY A 42 -2.47 -16.41 -11.01
C GLY A 42 -3.59 -16.89 -11.92
N SER A 43 -3.66 -18.21 -12.11
CA SER A 43 -4.81 -18.84 -12.76
C SER A 43 -6.04 -18.79 -11.84
N PHE A 44 -7.21 -19.10 -12.41
CA PHE A 44 -8.45 -19.17 -11.65
C PHE A 44 -8.35 -20.16 -10.48
N GLU A 45 -7.75 -21.34 -10.72
CA GLU A 45 -7.62 -22.41 -9.73
C GLU A 45 -6.80 -21.97 -8.51
N GLN A 46 -5.83 -21.07 -8.70
CA GLN A 46 -4.99 -20.54 -7.62
C GLN A 46 -5.76 -19.59 -6.68
N HIS A 47 -6.88 -19.05 -7.15
CA HIS A 47 -7.67 -18.05 -6.44
C HIS A 47 -9.12 -18.49 -6.20
N ALA A 48 -9.44 -19.74 -6.52
CA ALA A 48 -10.75 -20.32 -6.28
C ALA A 48 -11.07 -20.29 -4.78
N GLY A 49 -12.16 -19.61 -4.40
CA GLY A 49 -12.57 -19.47 -3.00
C GLY A 49 -11.83 -18.41 -2.20
N SER A 50 -10.97 -17.59 -2.83
CA SER A 50 -10.32 -16.44 -2.19
C SER A 50 -10.57 -15.17 -3.02
N PRO A 51 -11.70 -14.47 -2.81
CA PRO A 51 -11.98 -13.24 -3.53
C PRO A 51 -10.93 -12.15 -3.25
N LEU A 52 -10.51 -11.43 -4.29
CA LEU A 52 -9.54 -10.34 -4.19
C LEU A 52 -9.85 -9.33 -3.08
N VAL A 53 -11.12 -9.00 -2.89
CA VAL A 53 -11.56 -8.03 -1.88
C VAL A 53 -11.33 -8.55 -0.46
N GLU A 54 -11.56 -9.83 -0.21
CA GLU A 54 -11.33 -10.45 1.09
C GLU A 54 -9.83 -10.50 1.41
N ASP A 55 -9.01 -10.83 0.41
CA ASP A 55 -7.55 -10.80 0.56
C ASP A 55 -7.03 -9.38 0.83
N ALA A 56 -7.58 -8.38 0.14
CA ALA A 56 -7.24 -6.98 0.39
C ALA A 56 -7.64 -6.53 1.80
N ALA A 57 -8.82 -6.93 2.28
CA ALA A 57 -9.28 -6.62 3.64
C ALA A 57 -8.38 -7.28 4.70
N ARG A 58 -7.99 -8.54 4.48
CA ARG A 58 -7.06 -9.28 5.35
C ARG A 58 -5.69 -8.58 5.40
N GLN A 59 -5.18 -8.16 4.24
CA GLN A 59 -3.93 -7.42 4.15
C GLN A 59 -4.00 -6.05 4.85
N ALA A 60 -5.13 -5.35 4.75
CA ALA A 60 -5.36 -4.09 5.45
C ALA A 60 -5.36 -4.30 6.97
N ALA A 61 -6.01 -5.36 7.46
CA ALA A 61 -6.00 -5.70 8.88
C ALA A 61 -4.58 -5.97 9.42
N VAL A 62 -3.75 -6.71 8.66
CA VAL A 62 -2.34 -6.94 9.01
C VAL A 62 -1.56 -5.62 9.05
N LEU A 63 -1.76 -4.74 8.06
CA LEU A 63 -1.08 -3.45 8.02
C LEU A 63 -1.47 -2.56 9.20
N LEU A 64 -2.75 -2.47 9.52
CA LEU A 64 -3.23 -1.69 10.65
C LEU A 64 -2.74 -2.24 11.99
N ALA A 65 -2.68 -3.56 12.15
CA ALA A 65 -2.20 -4.21 13.36
C ALA A 65 -0.69 -4.01 13.59
N ALA A 66 0.11 -3.94 12.53
CA ALA A 66 1.56 -3.79 12.59
C ALA A 66 2.04 -2.34 12.40
N HIS A 67 1.14 -1.39 12.13
CA HIS A 67 1.53 -0.01 11.88
C HIS A 67 1.85 0.71 13.18
N GLU A 68 3.12 1.09 13.33
CA GLU A 68 3.57 1.99 14.38
C GLU A 68 3.54 3.43 13.86
N VAL A 69 2.75 4.28 14.52
CA VAL A 69 2.67 5.70 14.20
C VAL A 69 3.90 6.40 14.77
N PRO A 70 4.74 7.06 13.94
CA PRO A 70 5.83 7.87 14.45
C PRO A 70 5.29 8.94 15.41
N PRO A 71 5.89 9.12 16.61
CA PRO A 71 5.40 10.11 17.55
C PRO A 71 5.52 11.51 16.95
N LEU A 72 4.52 12.34 17.21
CA LEU A 72 4.59 13.76 16.91
C LEU A 72 5.55 14.44 17.90
N PRO A 73 6.26 15.51 17.48
CA PRO A 73 6.99 16.36 18.41
C PRO A 73 6.06 16.91 19.51
N ASP A 74 6.55 16.97 20.74
CA ASP A 74 5.73 17.32 21.92
C ASP A 74 5.10 18.71 21.82
N ASP A 75 5.84 19.68 21.25
CA ASP A 75 5.37 21.05 21.03
C ASP A 75 4.20 21.10 20.04
N VAL A 76 4.29 20.32 18.95
CA VAL A 76 3.23 20.17 17.94
C VAL A 76 2.02 19.44 18.54
N ALA A 77 2.24 18.32 19.25
CA ALA A 77 1.16 17.58 19.88
C ALA A 77 0.38 18.46 20.87
N GLY A 78 1.09 19.22 21.70
CA GLY A 78 0.48 20.14 22.66
C GLY A 78 -0.24 21.32 22.02
N GLU A 79 0.21 21.82 20.86
CA GLU A 79 -0.51 22.87 20.12
C GLU A 79 -1.77 22.32 19.45
N VAL A 80 -1.70 21.12 18.85
CA VAL A 80 -2.87 20.45 18.26
C VAL A 80 -3.95 20.24 19.32
N ASP A 81 -3.59 19.76 20.50
CA ASP A 81 -4.53 19.56 21.61
C ASP A 81 -5.18 20.88 22.05
N ARG A 82 -4.40 21.96 22.18
CA ARG A 82 -4.93 23.30 22.51
C ARG A 82 -5.94 23.80 21.48
N ILE A 83 -5.65 23.63 20.18
CA ILE A 83 -6.54 24.05 19.09
C ILE A 83 -7.86 23.25 19.14
N ILE A 84 -7.77 21.92 19.27
CA ILE A 84 -8.92 21.03 19.33
C ILE A 84 -9.81 21.37 20.53
N GLU A 85 -9.22 21.54 21.73
CA GLU A 85 -9.96 21.90 22.94
C GLU A 85 -10.65 23.27 22.83
N ARG A 86 -9.97 24.26 22.25
CA ARG A 86 -10.56 25.59 22.03
C ARG A 86 -11.76 25.50 21.10
N TYR A 87 -11.66 24.74 20.02
CA TYR A 87 -12.77 24.54 19.09
C TYR A 87 -13.92 23.77 19.75
N ALA A 88 -13.62 22.66 20.44
CA ALA A 88 -14.61 21.83 21.13
C ALA A 88 -15.45 22.64 22.12
N ARG A 89 -14.81 23.51 22.92
CA ARG A 89 -15.51 24.43 23.85
C ARG A 89 -16.43 25.41 23.13
N ARG A 90 -16.00 25.96 21.99
CA ARG A 90 -16.81 26.87 21.19
C ARG A 90 -18.00 26.16 20.53
N ALA A 91 -17.80 24.92 20.09
CA ALA A 91 -18.80 24.13 19.40
C ALA A 91 -19.81 23.44 20.34
N GLY A 92 -19.61 23.53 21.67
CA GLY A 92 -20.45 22.84 22.65
C GLY A 92 -20.26 21.32 22.66
N ALA A 93 -19.11 20.83 22.18
CA ALA A 93 -18.79 19.41 22.21
C ALA A 93 -18.56 18.94 23.67
N PRO A 94 -18.87 17.67 23.99
CA PRO A 94 -18.60 17.11 25.32
C PRO A 94 -17.14 17.30 25.73
N GLN A 95 -16.87 17.62 27.01
CA GLN A 95 -15.49 17.83 27.48
C GLN A 95 -14.66 16.54 27.53
N GLN A 96 -15.31 15.37 27.51
CA GLN A 96 -14.60 14.10 27.41
C GLN A 96 -14.01 13.97 26.00
N ARG A 97 -12.69 13.76 25.94
CA ARG A 97 -12.01 13.37 24.71
C ARG A 97 -12.71 12.12 24.18
N VAL A 98 -13.28 12.20 22.98
CA VAL A 98 -13.86 11.04 22.31
C VAL A 98 -12.73 10.04 22.08
N ARG A 99 -12.62 9.04 22.97
CA ARG A 99 -11.78 7.87 22.74
C ARG A 99 -12.47 7.05 21.68
N TRP A 100 -12.02 7.18 20.44
CA TRP A 100 -12.45 6.30 19.37
C TRP A 100 -11.92 4.89 19.68
N ARG A 101 -12.81 4.04 20.23
CA ARG A 101 -12.67 2.62 20.60
C ARG A 101 -11.59 2.28 21.64
N GLU A 102 -12.01 2.16 22.91
CA GLU A 102 -11.43 1.21 23.87
C GLU A 102 -12.23 -0.10 23.97
N GLU A 103 -13.37 -0.22 23.28
CA GLU A 103 -14.31 -1.33 23.45
C GLU A 103 -14.30 -2.31 22.27
N GLU A 104 -13.22 -3.07 22.02
CA GLU A 104 -13.32 -4.35 21.27
C GLU A 104 -12.20 -5.33 21.68
N ARG A 105 -12.07 -5.62 22.99
CA ARG A 105 -11.46 -6.88 23.46
C ARG A 105 -12.19 -7.37 24.70
N ALA A 106 -13.23 -8.18 24.47
CA ALA A 106 -13.68 -9.23 25.37
C ALA A 106 -13.59 -10.55 24.59
#